data_AF-A0AAI9RLG8-F1
#
_entry.id   AF-A0AAI9RLG8-F1
#
_cell.length_a   1.000
_cell.length_b   1.000
_cell.length_c   1.000
_cell.angle_alpha   90.00
_cell.angle_beta   90.00
_cell.angle_gamma   90.00
#
_symmetry.space_group_name_H-M   'P 1'
#
loop_
_entity.id
_entity.type
_entity.pdbx_description
1 polymer ?
#
loop_
_entity_poly.entity_id
_entity_poly.type
_entity_poly.pdbx_seq_one_letter_code
_entity_poly.pdbx_strand_id
1 'polypeptide(L)'
;MNKTIQWVIWAIVLVAINIPTISFASFSLFGTAEETRIFSMDYVIAGLVLILGNIIVIHLFLAIRRNHFLSFIYGLLVAVAEAVGLYVFIGTFNAIFLTITGISIVAAIILLIYELNLHKSRQ
;
A
#
# COMPACT_ATOMS: atom_id res chain seq x y z
N MET A 1 10.59 18.43 -8.96
CA MET A 1 10.06 18.58 -7.58
C MET A 1 11.20 18.44 -6.58
N ASN A 2 11.28 19.31 -5.57
CA ASN A 2 12.30 19.23 -4.53
C ASN A 2 12.22 17.89 -3.78
N LYS A 3 13.35 17.21 -3.57
CA LYS A 3 13.44 15.92 -2.88
C LYS A 3 12.84 15.96 -1.48
N THR A 4 12.96 17.08 -0.77
CA THR A 4 12.31 17.29 0.53
C THR A 4 10.79 17.17 0.44
N ILE A 5 10.19 17.76 -0.59
CA ILE A 5 8.74 17.69 -0.81
C ILE A 5 8.30 16.25 -1.09
N GLN A 6 9.10 15.48 -1.86
CA GLN A 6 8.79 14.07 -2.14
C GLN A 6 8.76 13.23 -0.85
N TRP A 7 9.69 13.48 0.07
CA TRP A 7 9.70 12.81 1.39
C TRP A 7 8.51 13.18 2.25
N VAL A 8 8.09 14.45 2.24
CA VAL A 8 6.88 14.88 2.95
C VAL A 8 5.64 14.18 2.37
N ILE A 9 5.50 14.14 1.05
CA ILE A 9 4.40 13.42 0.38
C ILE A 9 4.44 11.94 0.72
N TRP A 10 5.62 11.30 0.70
CA TRP A 10 5.76 9.90 1.07
C TRP A 10 5.31 9.62 2.50
N ALA A 11 5.65 10.47 3.47
CA ALA A 11 5.21 10.33 4.85
C ALA A 11 3.68 10.48 4.98
N ILE A 12 3.08 11.41 4.23
CA ILE A 12 1.63 11.56 4.16
C ILE A 12 0.97 10.30 3.60
N VAL A 13 1.49 9.75 2.50
CA VAL A 13 0.97 8.52 1.88
C VAL A 13 1.10 7.32 2.83
N LEU A 14 2.23 7.18 3.50
CA LEU A 14 2.46 6.15 4.51
C LEU A 14 1.36 6.19 5.58
N VAL A 15 1.09 7.36 6.16
CA VAL A 15 0.04 7.51 7.18
C VAL A 15 -1.35 7.26 6.58
N ALA A 16 -1.65 7.85 5.42
CA ALA A 16 -2.95 7.77 4.78
C ALA A 16 -3.36 6.33 4.47
N ILE A 17 -2.43 5.48 4.02
CA ILE A 17 -2.71 4.07 3.72
C ILE A 17 -2.69 3.20 4.98
N ASN A 18 -1.83 3.49 5.97
CA ASN A 18 -1.74 2.68 7.18
C ASN A 18 -2.99 2.79 8.06
N ILE A 19 -3.64 3.96 8.15
CA ILE A 19 -4.88 4.13 8.93
C ILE A 19 -5.98 3.12 8.53
N PRO A 20 -6.41 3.04 7.25
CA PRO A 20 -7.43 2.09 6.84
C PRO A 20 -6.94 0.64 6.86
N THR A 21 -5.68 0.37 6.50
CA THR A 21 -5.16 -1.02 6.49
C THR A 21 -5.01 -1.60 7.90
N ILE A 22 -4.61 -0.80 8.89
CA ILE A 22 -4.64 -1.19 10.31
C ILE A 22 -6.07 -1.48 10.76
N SER A 23 -7.04 -0.67 10.32
CA SER A 23 -8.46 -0.90 10.64
C SER A 23 -8.94 -2.25 10.08
N PHE A 24 -8.61 -2.56 8.81
CA PHE A 24 -8.92 -3.87 8.20
C PHE A 24 -8.20 -5.04 8.87
N ALA A 25 -6.91 -4.89 9.18
CA ALA A 25 -6.14 -5.93 9.87
C ALA A 25 -6.71 -6.18 11.28
N SER A 26 -7.14 -5.11 11.97
CA SER A 26 -7.77 -5.20 13.29
C SER A 26 -9.08 -5.99 13.25
N PHE A 27 -9.91 -5.82 12.22
CA PHE A 27 -11.11 -6.65 12.05
C PHE A 27 -10.78 -8.15 12.01
N SER A 28 -9.70 -8.52 11.31
CA SER A 28 -9.24 -9.91 11.25
C SER A 28 -8.75 -10.39 12.62
N LEU A 29 -8.01 -9.56 13.37
CA LEU A 29 -7.43 -9.95 14.66
C LEU A 29 -8.46 -9.99 15.80
N PHE A 30 -9.40 -9.05 15.85
CA PHE A 30 -10.40 -8.97 16.92
C PHE A 30 -11.66 -9.81 16.65
N GLY A 31 -11.83 -10.33 15.42
CA GLY A 31 -12.84 -11.34 15.11
C GLY A 31 -12.45 -12.75 15.57
N THR A 32 -11.25 -12.94 16.11
CA THR A 32 -10.74 -14.25 16.51
C THR A 32 -11.24 -14.67 17.88
N ALA A 33 -11.57 -15.96 18.05
CA ALA A 33 -11.91 -16.50 19.36
C ALA A 33 -10.68 -16.49 20.28
N GLU A 34 -10.89 -16.15 21.56
CA GLU A 34 -9.90 -16.35 22.63
C GLU A 34 -9.47 -17.82 22.57
N GLU A 35 -8.16 -18.09 22.43
CA GLU A 35 -7.50 -19.40 22.16
C GLU A 35 -7.10 -19.72 20.70
N THR A 36 -7.31 -18.80 19.74
CA THR A 36 -6.73 -18.98 18.40
C THR A 36 -5.19 -18.95 18.45
N ARG A 37 -4.57 -19.98 17.87
CA ARG A 37 -3.10 -20.09 17.77
C ARG A 37 -2.55 -18.93 16.94
N ILE A 38 -1.34 -18.44 17.28
CA ILE A 38 -0.64 -17.36 16.56
C ILE A 38 -0.37 -17.65 15.06
N PHE A 39 -0.48 -18.90 14.63
CA PHE A 39 -0.40 -19.33 13.22
C PHE A 39 -1.79 -19.65 12.65
N SER A 40 -2.85 -19.00 13.15
CA SER A 40 -4.19 -19.11 12.57
C SER A 40 -4.29 -18.31 11.27
N MET A 41 -5.33 -18.65 10.49
CA MET A 41 -5.63 -17.96 9.23
C MET A 41 -5.85 -16.45 9.45
N ASP A 42 -6.39 -16.06 10.60
CA ASP A 42 -6.73 -14.67 10.90
C ASP A 42 -5.49 -13.77 11.05
N TYR A 43 -4.43 -14.28 11.67
CA TYR A 43 -3.14 -13.59 11.76
C TYR A 43 -2.47 -13.50 10.39
N VAL A 44 -2.60 -14.54 9.55
CA VAL A 44 -2.09 -14.53 8.17
C VAL A 44 -2.81 -13.47 7.33
N ILE A 45 -4.14 -13.40 7.42
CA ILE A 45 -4.94 -12.41 6.71
C ILE A 45 -4.57 -10.99 7.17
N ALA A 46 -4.48 -10.76 8.48
CA ALA A 46 -4.07 -9.47 9.03
C ALA A 46 -2.68 -9.03 8.52
N GLY A 47 -1.71 -9.96 8.54
CA GLY A 47 -0.38 -9.73 8.00
C GLY A 47 -0.37 -9.41 6.51
N LEU A 48 -1.15 -10.16 5.71
CA LEU A 48 -1.29 -9.92 4.28
C LEU A 48 -1.88 -8.54 3.98
N VAL A 49 -2.91 -8.11 4.70
CA VAL A 49 -3.52 -6.77 4.53
C VAL A 49 -2.48 -5.68 4.77
N LEU A 50 -1.70 -5.78 5.85
CA LEU A 50 -0.66 -4.80 6.17
C LEU A 50 0.46 -4.79 5.13
N ILE A 51 0.92 -5.97 4.69
CA ILE A 51 1.99 -6.07 3.68
C ILE A 51 1.51 -5.51 2.34
N LEU A 52 0.36 -5.97 1.84
CA LEU A 52 -0.17 -5.59 0.53
C LEU A 52 -0.44 -4.09 0.45
N GLY A 53 -1.04 -3.50 1.49
CA GLY A 53 -1.30 -2.06 1.52
C GLY A 53 -0.03 -1.21 1.54
N ASN A 54 1.09 -1.73 2.02
CA ASN A 54 2.34 -0.98 2.09
C ASN A 54 3.25 -1.15 0.86
N ILE A 55 2.86 -1.94 -0.14
CA ILE A 55 3.68 -2.15 -1.35
C ILE A 55 3.93 -0.83 -2.09
N ILE A 56 2.88 -0.01 -2.26
CA ILE A 56 3.02 1.27 -2.97
C ILE A 56 3.91 2.25 -2.19
N VAL A 57 3.89 2.20 -0.86
CA VAL A 57 4.73 3.02 0.00
C VAL A 57 6.21 2.66 -0.17
N ILE A 58 6.51 1.36 -0.27
CA ILE A 58 7.88 0.86 -0.54
C ILE A 58 8.34 1.30 -1.93
N HIS A 59 7.46 1.19 -2.94
CA HIS A 59 7.78 1.65 -4.29
C HIS A 59 8.13 3.15 -4.32
N LEU A 60 7.30 4.01 -3.70
CA LEU A 60 7.56 5.44 -3.60
C LEU A 60 8.88 5.76 -2.90
N PHE A 61 9.20 5.05 -1.82
CA PHE A 61 10.48 5.19 -1.12
C PHE A 61 11.66 4.93 -2.08
N LEU A 62 11.61 3.85 -2.86
CA LEU A 62 12.66 3.49 -3.82
C LEU A 62 12.79 4.53 -4.94
N ALA A 63 11.67 5.01 -5.48
CA ALA A 63 11.65 6.02 -6.53
C ALA A 63 12.33 7.33 -6.06
N ILE A 64 12.07 7.77 -4.82
CA ILE A 64 12.73 8.97 -4.23
C ILE A 64 14.22 8.72 -4.04
N ARG A 65 14.61 7.56 -3.49
CA ARG A 65 16.03 7.22 -3.25
C ARG A 65 16.83 7.24 -4.54
N ARG A 66 16.22 6.81 -5.65
CA ARG A 66 16.84 6.72 -6.97
C ARG A 66 16.66 7.97 -7.83
N ASN A 67 16.00 9.01 -7.32
CA ASN A 67 15.67 10.25 -8.03
C ASN A 67 14.88 10.00 -9.35
N HIS A 68 14.04 8.96 -9.42
CA HIS A 68 13.23 8.67 -10.60
C HIS A 68 11.88 9.38 -10.51
N PHE A 69 11.86 10.64 -10.93
CA PHE A 69 10.69 11.50 -10.77
C PHE A 69 9.43 10.97 -11.44
N LEU A 70 9.52 10.44 -12.67
CA LEU A 70 8.36 9.88 -13.37
C LEU A 70 7.79 8.66 -12.63
N SER A 71 8.66 7.76 -12.16
CA SER A 71 8.27 6.60 -11.34
C SER A 71 7.54 7.04 -10.07
N PHE A 72 8.07 8.07 -9.40
CA PHE A 72 7.41 8.66 -8.22
C PHE A 72 6.00 9.20 -8.53
N ILE A 73 5.80 9.88 -9.66
CA ILE A 73 4.48 10.43 -10.03
C ILE A 73 3.48 9.31 -10.34
N TYR A 74 3.88 8.27 -11.08
CA TYR A 74 3.02 7.11 -11.33
C TYR A 74 2.67 6.39 -10.02
N GLY A 75 3.65 6.19 -9.15
CA GLY A 75 3.43 5.62 -7.83
C GLY A 75 2.47 6.47 -6.98
N LEU A 76 2.56 7.79 -7.06
CA LEU A 76 1.70 8.69 -6.30
C LEU A 76 0.24 8.62 -6.76
N LEU A 77 0.01 8.52 -8.07
CA LEU A 77 -1.34 8.33 -8.61
C LEU A 77 -1.97 7.01 -8.12
N VAL A 78 -1.20 5.93 -8.13
CA VAL A 78 -1.64 4.63 -7.60
C VAL A 78 -1.92 4.71 -6.11
N ALA A 79 -1.05 5.37 -5.33
CA ALA A 79 -1.25 5.55 -3.89
C ALA A 79 -2.52 6.35 -3.56
N VAL A 80 -2.84 7.38 -4.35
CA VAL A 80 -4.09 8.14 -4.18
C VAL A 80 -5.30 7.26 -4.51
N ALA A 81 -5.26 6.50 -5.60
CA ALA A 81 -6.35 5.59 -5.96
C ALA A 81 -6.57 4.50 -4.89
N GLU A 82 -5.48 3.95 -4.35
CA GLU A 82 -5.52 2.96 -3.27
C GLU A 82 -6.11 3.54 -1.99
N ALA A 83 -5.64 4.72 -1.56
CA ALA A 83 -6.15 5.40 -0.38
C ALA A 83 -7.65 5.74 -0.54
N VAL A 84 -8.05 6.34 -1.66
CA VAL A 84 -9.46 6.65 -1.93
C VAL A 84 -10.31 5.39 -1.94
N GLY A 85 -9.86 4.33 -2.61
CA GLY A 85 -10.54 3.03 -2.60
C GLY A 85 -10.75 2.50 -1.18
N LEU A 86 -9.70 2.53 -0.35
CA LEU A 86 -9.76 2.07 1.03
C LEU A 86 -10.71 2.90 1.90
N TYR A 87 -10.59 4.23 1.89
CA TYR A 87 -11.43 5.11 2.71
C TYR A 87 -12.90 5.05 2.29
N VAL A 88 -13.19 5.07 0.99
CA VAL A 88 -14.58 5.02 0.51
C VAL A 88 -15.19 3.64 0.74
N PHE A 89 -14.41 2.56 0.61
CA PHE A 89 -14.88 1.23 0.96
C PHE A 89 -15.25 1.12 2.45
N ILE A 90 -14.45 1.68 3.37
CA ILE A 90 -14.78 1.71 4.81
C ILE A 90 -16.12 2.43 5.05
N GLY A 91 -16.37 3.55 4.37
CA GLY A 91 -17.59 4.34 4.59
C GLY A 91 -18.85 3.77 3.90
N THR A 92 -18.70 3.03 2.80
CA THR A 92 -19.82 2.63 1.94
C THR A 92 -20.04 1.13 1.83
N PHE A 93 -19.05 0.31 2.18
CA PHE A 93 -19.01 -1.14 1.97
C PHE A 93 -19.31 -1.59 0.53
N ASN A 94 -19.09 -0.72 -0.46
CA ASN A 94 -19.37 -1.02 -1.86
C ASN A 94 -18.19 -1.75 -2.53
N ALA A 95 -18.47 -2.92 -3.11
CA ALA A 95 -17.50 -3.80 -3.75
C ALA A 95 -16.70 -3.16 -4.91
N ILE A 96 -17.22 -2.10 -5.53
CA ILE A 96 -16.51 -1.36 -6.57
C ILE A 96 -15.21 -0.77 -6.01
N PHE A 97 -15.25 -0.19 -4.81
CA PHE A 97 -14.07 0.42 -4.19
C PHE A 97 -13.06 -0.61 -3.70
N LEU A 98 -13.52 -1.78 -3.27
CA LEU A 98 -12.65 -2.93 -2.99
C LEU A 98 -11.90 -3.37 -4.26
N THR A 99 -12.58 -3.37 -5.41
CA THR A 99 -11.98 -3.71 -6.71
C THR A 99 -10.95 -2.66 -7.13
N ILE A 100 -11.22 -1.37 -6.92
CA ILE A 100 -10.26 -0.29 -7.17
C ILE A 100 -9.00 -0.46 -6.31
N THR A 101 -9.16 -0.76 -5.02
CA THR A 101 -8.02 -1.06 -4.13
C THR A 101 -7.25 -2.28 -4.63
N GLY A 102 -7.92 -3.37 -5.01
CA GLY A 102 -7.27 -4.56 -5.55
C GLY A 102 -6.46 -4.28 -6.82
N ILE A 103 -7.02 -3.52 -7.77
CA ILE A 103 -6.31 -3.09 -8.99
C ILE A 103 -5.10 -2.21 -8.63
N SER A 104 -5.25 -1.32 -7.65
CA SER A 104 -4.17 -0.43 -7.22
C SER A 104 -3.01 -1.21 -6.60
N ILE A 105 -3.29 -2.24 -5.79
CA ILE A 105 -2.26 -3.14 -5.23
C ILE A 105 -1.53 -3.88 -6.35
N VAL A 106 -2.24 -4.41 -7.34
CA VAL A 106 -1.59 -5.08 -8.50
C VAL A 106 -0.71 -4.09 -9.27
N ALA A 107 -1.18 -2.87 -9.52
CA ALA A 107 -0.39 -1.83 -10.16
C ALA A 107 0.86 -1.47 -9.32
N ALA A 108 0.72 -1.38 -8.00
CA ALA A 108 1.83 -1.12 -7.08
C ALA A 108 2.90 -2.21 -7.15
N ILE A 109 2.51 -3.49 -7.22
CA ILE A 109 3.43 -4.62 -7.40
C ILE A 109 4.18 -4.50 -8.72
N ILE A 110 3.47 -4.23 -9.83
CA ILE A 110 4.08 -4.08 -11.16
C ILE A 110 5.11 -2.94 -11.16
N LEU A 111 4.73 -1.79 -10.59
CA LEU A 111 5.61 -0.63 -10.47
C LEU A 111 6.83 -0.93 -9.59
N LEU A 112 6.65 -1.65 -8.48
CA LEU A 112 7.76 -2.06 -7.62
C LEU A 112 8.74 -2.98 -8.36
N ILE A 113 8.24 -3.98 -9.09
CA ILE A 113 9.08 -4.90 -9.87
C ILE A 113 9.83 -4.14 -10.97
N TYR A 114 9.14 -3.25 -11.68
CA TYR A 114 9.76 -2.42 -12.72
C TYR A 114 10.91 -1.58 -12.14
N GLU A 115 10.65 -0.92 -11.01
CA GLU A 115 11.65 -0.13 -10.31
C GLU A 115 12.84 -1.01 -9.91
N LEU A 116 12.63 -2.18 -9.30
CA LEU A 116 13.71 -3.10 -8.92
C LEU A 116 14.55 -3.57 -10.12
N ASN A 117 13.93 -3.90 -11.25
CA ASN A 117 14.62 -4.36 -12.45
C ASN A 117 15.45 -3.25 -13.12
N LEU A 118 14.95 -2.02 -13.12
CA LEU A 118 15.66 -0.87 -13.69
C LEU A 118 16.98 -0.57 -12.97
N HIS A 119 17.11 -0.98 -11.71
CA HIS A 119 18.37 -0.89 -10.97
C HIS A 119 19.38 -1.95 -11.42
N LYS A 120 18.93 -3.18 -11.64
CA LYS A 120 19.79 -4.28 -12.09
C LYS A 120 20.43 -4.01 -13.46
N SER A 121 19.77 -3.26 -14.34
CA SER A 121 20.30 -2.91 -15.66
C SER A 121 21.27 -1.73 -15.67
N ARG A 122 21.45 -1.01 -14.55
CA ARG A 122 22.38 0.13 -14.44
C ARG A 122 23.68 -0.21 -13.71
N GLN A 123 23.83 -1.46 -13.26
CA GLN A 123 25.07 -2.03 -12.71
C GLN A 123 25.76 -2.85 -13.80
#